data_AF-A0A9P7F4T4-F1
#
_entry.id   AF-A0A9P7F4T4-F1
#
_cell.length_a   1.000
_cell.length_b   1.000
_cell.length_c   1.000
_cell.angle_alpha   90.00
_cell.angle_beta   90.00
_cell.angle_gamma   90.00
#
_symmetry.space_group_name_H-M   'P 1'
#
loop_
_entity.id
_entity.type
_entity.pdbx_description
1 polymer ?
#
loop_
_entity_poly.entity_id
_entity_poly.type
_entity_poly.pdbx_seq_one_letter_code
_entity_poly.pdbx_strand_id
1 'polypeptide(L)'
;RKAILSFTHGTGPGPDPLAMQWDMATTHRSEWNQKVIDLLCTQYTTLQAINQWSRRSPQSIKDDIIMKFSQCRRCWRKAQPLSLSDGTCETMQQVGDRLVDQMNERLRLARVITRRATVITLTLLSDRNATGKDDKAVWAYLQSIVENLGKDGMSSDESEHEDGDLQVFHQKSMPWRADFSHEMQIIDQQRLTGASIF
;
A
#
# COMPACT_ATOMS: atom_id res chain seq x y z
N ARG A 1 -14.15 8.61 22.31
CA ARG A 1 -15.45 7.90 22.15
C ARG A 1 -16.68 8.71 22.59
N LYS A 2 -16.67 9.37 23.77
CA LYS A 2 -17.80 10.21 24.24
C LYS A 2 -18.21 11.28 23.21
N ALA A 3 -17.23 12.00 22.64
CA ALA A 3 -17.47 13.00 21.60
C ALA A 3 -18.12 12.43 20.32
N ILE A 4 -17.60 11.29 19.83
CA ILE A 4 -18.15 10.55 18.67
C ILE A 4 -19.63 10.21 18.92
N LEU A 5 -19.93 9.60 20.07
CA LEU A 5 -21.29 9.18 20.42
C LEU A 5 -22.24 10.37 20.53
N SER A 6 -21.83 11.46 21.21
CA SER A 6 -22.65 12.67 21.31
C SER A 6 -22.93 13.29 19.94
N PHE A 7 -21.94 13.32 19.04
CA PHE A 7 -22.11 13.84 17.70
C PHE A 7 -23.06 13.00 16.86
N THR A 8 -22.92 11.66 16.88
CA THR A 8 -23.82 10.76 16.14
C THR A 8 -25.28 10.81 16.63
N HIS A 9 -25.51 11.25 17.86
CA HIS A 9 -26.85 11.50 18.39
C HIS A 9 -27.32 12.95 18.17
N GLY A 10 -26.60 13.76 17.39
CA GLY A 10 -26.96 15.14 17.07
C GLY A 10 -26.81 16.14 18.22
N THR A 11 -26.13 15.74 19.31
CA THR A 11 -26.04 16.52 20.56
C THR A 11 -24.63 17.03 20.86
N GLY A 12 -23.63 16.56 20.11
CA GLY A 12 -22.21 16.84 20.37
C GLY A 12 -21.56 17.71 19.29
N PRO A 13 -20.44 18.37 19.62
CA PRO A 13 -19.63 19.09 18.64
C PRO A 13 -19.00 18.12 17.63
N GLY A 14 -18.67 18.62 16.44
CA GLY A 14 -17.94 17.87 15.43
C GLY A 14 -16.49 17.56 15.84
N PRO A 15 -15.72 16.86 14.99
CA PRO A 15 -14.31 16.56 15.26
C PRO A 15 -13.47 17.82 15.50
N ASP A 16 -12.62 17.78 16.53
CA ASP A 16 -11.67 18.84 16.83
C ASP A 16 -10.48 18.80 15.84
N PRO A 17 -10.16 19.90 15.13
CA PRO A 17 -9.00 19.98 14.24
C PRO A 17 -7.64 19.78 14.91
N LEU A 18 -7.52 20.08 16.20
CA LEU A 18 -6.26 19.99 16.96
C LEU A 18 -6.14 18.65 17.72
N ALA A 19 -7.25 17.98 17.98
CA ALA A 19 -7.33 16.70 18.69
C ALA A 19 -8.18 15.69 17.92
N MET A 20 -7.92 15.57 16.62
CA MET A 20 -8.72 14.78 15.69
C MET A 20 -8.68 13.28 16.02
N GLN A 21 -9.85 12.63 16.04
CA GLN A 21 -9.97 11.21 16.32
C GLN A 21 -10.80 10.51 15.24
N TRP A 22 -10.32 9.36 14.77
CA TRP A 22 -11.09 8.47 13.91
C TRP A 22 -12.02 7.58 14.73
N ASP A 23 -13.22 7.32 14.21
CA ASP A 23 -14.04 6.22 14.69
C ASP A 23 -13.68 4.94 13.93
N MET A 24 -12.80 4.13 14.51
CA MET A 24 -12.33 2.87 13.91
C MET A 24 -13.40 1.75 13.94
N ALA A 25 -14.42 1.88 14.79
CA ALA A 25 -15.49 0.88 14.87
C ALA A 25 -16.37 0.94 13.61
N THR A 26 -16.62 2.14 13.07
CA THR A 26 -17.49 2.36 11.91
C THR A 26 -16.71 2.52 10.61
N THR A 27 -17.41 2.69 9.48
CA THR A 27 -16.79 2.87 8.16
C THR A 27 -16.46 4.34 7.90
N HIS A 28 -15.71 4.63 6.83
CA HIS A 28 -15.45 6.01 6.40
C HIS A 28 -16.73 6.77 6.02
N ARG A 29 -17.85 6.06 5.83
CA ARG A 29 -19.15 6.64 5.48
C ARG A 29 -19.96 7.10 6.70
N SER A 30 -19.49 6.84 7.92
CA SER A 30 -20.16 7.40 9.11
C SER A 30 -20.06 8.92 9.09
N GLU A 31 -21.07 9.59 9.63
CA GLU A 31 -21.12 11.05 9.66
C GLU A 31 -19.89 11.66 10.34
N TRP A 32 -19.45 11.05 11.45
CA TRP A 32 -18.23 11.45 12.15
C TRP A 32 -16.99 11.33 11.24
N ASN A 33 -16.77 10.15 10.63
CA ASN A 33 -15.59 9.94 9.81
C ASN A 33 -15.61 10.79 8.52
N GLN A 34 -16.78 11.08 7.94
CA GLN A 34 -16.89 12.02 6.83
C GLN A 34 -16.43 13.42 7.24
N LYS A 35 -16.81 13.91 8.43
CA LYS A 35 -16.33 15.20 8.94
C LYS A 35 -14.83 15.22 9.19
N VAL A 36 -14.26 14.12 9.69
CA VAL A 36 -12.81 13.96 9.84
C VAL A 36 -12.11 14.04 8.48
N ILE A 37 -12.64 13.35 7.46
CA ILE A 37 -12.10 13.38 6.10
C ILE A 37 -12.14 14.78 5.51
N ASP A 38 -13.28 15.46 5.61
CA ASP A 38 -13.45 16.81 5.08
C ASP A 38 -12.45 17.78 5.72
N LEU A 39 -12.24 17.67 7.03
CA LEU A 39 -11.28 18.50 7.78
C LEU A 39 -9.83 18.24 7.37
N LEU A 40 -9.45 16.97 7.15
CA LEU A 40 -8.13 16.61 6.63
C LEU A 40 -7.93 17.10 5.20
N CYS A 41 -8.95 17.02 4.34
CA CYS A 41 -8.90 17.58 2.99
C CYS A 41 -8.67 19.10 3.02
N THR A 42 -9.36 19.82 3.91
CA THR A 42 -9.15 21.27 4.10
C THR A 42 -7.73 21.56 4.56
N GLN A 43 -7.25 20.88 5.62
CA GLN A 43 -5.89 21.07 6.13
C GLN A 43 -4.82 20.78 5.07
N TYR A 44 -4.98 19.68 4.32
CA TYR A 44 -4.06 19.33 3.24
C TYR A 44 -4.04 20.43 2.16
N THR A 45 -5.20 20.93 1.75
CA THR A 45 -5.31 21.97 0.71
C THR A 45 -4.67 23.28 1.19
N THR A 46 -4.84 23.64 2.46
CA THR A 46 -4.18 24.79 3.08
C THR A 46 -2.66 24.61 3.08
N LEU A 47 -2.16 23.45 3.49
CA LEU A 47 -0.72 23.15 3.49
C LEU A 47 -0.15 23.14 2.07
N GLN A 48 -0.88 22.62 1.09
CA GLN A 48 -0.50 22.64 -0.31
C GLN A 48 -0.34 24.07 -0.84
N ALA A 49 -1.24 24.98 -0.48
CA ALA A 49 -1.15 26.38 -0.86
C ALA A 49 0.04 27.09 -0.19
N ILE A 50 0.24 26.87 1.12
CA ILE A 50 1.33 27.49 1.89
C ILE A 50 2.70 27.01 1.40
N ASN A 51 2.85 25.71 1.18
CA ASN A 51 4.12 25.09 0.80
C ASN A 51 4.33 25.00 -0.71
N GLN A 52 3.41 25.54 -1.51
CA GLN A 52 3.47 25.52 -2.97
C GLN A 52 3.67 24.11 -3.56
N TRP A 53 3.05 23.10 -2.95
CA TRP A 53 3.12 21.73 -3.47
C TRP A 53 2.36 21.61 -4.80
N SER A 54 2.77 20.66 -5.64
CA SER A 54 2.08 20.34 -6.89
C SER A 54 0.60 20.14 -6.66
N ARG A 55 -0.24 20.81 -7.47
CA ARG A 55 -1.69 20.82 -7.29
C ARG A 55 -2.25 19.42 -7.52
N ARG A 56 -3.06 18.95 -6.57
CA ARG A 56 -3.76 17.65 -6.64
C ARG A 56 -5.26 17.92 -6.66
N SER A 57 -6.03 17.03 -7.30
CA SER A 57 -7.48 17.14 -7.26
C SER A 57 -8.01 16.89 -5.85
N PRO A 58 -9.02 17.63 -5.37
CA PRO A 58 -9.64 17.39 -4.06
C PRO A 58 -10.13 15.95 -3.89
N GLN A 59 -10.65 15.35 -4.97
CA GLN A 59 -11.11 13.98 -4.97
C GLN A 59 -9.95 12.99 -4.74
N SER A 60 -8.80 13.20 -5.42
CA SER A 60 -7.63 12.33 -5.23
C SER A 60 -7.09 12.38 -3.80
N ILE A 61 -7.10 13.56 -3.16
CA ILE A 61 -6.71 13.70 -1.75
C ILE A 61 -7.69 12.93 -0.85
N LYS A 62 -9.00 13.07 -1.11
CA LYS A 62 -10.05 12.38 -0.36
C LYS A 62 -9.90 10.85 -0.47
N ASP A 63 -9.63 10.35 -1.67
CA ASP A 63 -9.45 8.91 -1.92
C ASP A 63 -8.23 8.36 -1.17
N ASP A 64 -7.11 9.09 -1.17
CA ASP A 64 -5.90 8.72 -0.41
C ASP A 64 -6.18 8.65 1.10
N ILE A 65 -6.92 9.63 1.65
CA ILE A 65 -7.30 9.65 3.07
C ILE A 65 -8.20 8.45 3.38
N ILE A 66 -9.18 8.14 2.53
CA ILE A 66 -10.07 6.98 2.71
C ILE A 66 -9.29 5.67 2.64
N MET A 67 -8.34 5.56 1.70
CA MET A 67 -7.47 4.40 1.58
C MET A 67 -6.65 4.22 2.85
N LYS A 68 -6.02 5.28 3.36
CA LYS A 68 -5.23 5.22 4.60
C LYS A 68 -6.09 4.92 5.83
N PHE A 69 -7.27 5.52 5.95
CA PHE A 69 -8.23 5.14 7.00
C PHE A 69 -8.57 3.65 6.95
N SER A 70 -8.87 3.12 5.76
CA SER A 70 -9.26 1.72 5.59
C SER A 70 -8.14 0.76 5.99
N GLN A 71 -6.90 1.12 5.65
CA GLN A 71 -5.69 0.39 6.04
C GLN A 71 -5.51 0.42 7.57
N CYS A 72 -5.52 1.60 8.19
CA CYS A 72 -5.40 1.76 9.65
C CYS A 72 -6.50 1.00 10.39
N ARG A 73 -7.75 1.07 9.91
CA ARG A 73 -8.89 0.36 10.49
C ARG A 73 -8.70 -1.16 10.42
N ARG A 74 -8.14 -1.68 9.34
CA ARG A 74 -7.86 -3.10 9.20
C ARG A 74 -6.83 -3.57 10.23
N CYS A 75 -5.73 -2.84 10.37
CA CYS A 75 -4.73 -3.10 11.42
C CYS A 75 -5.35 -3.01 12.81
N TRP A 76 -6.16 -1.98 13.08
CA TRP A 76 -6.86 -1.82 14.35
C TRP A 76 -7.79 -2.99 14.68
N ARG A 77 -8.53 -3.50 13.68
CA ARG A 77 -9.40 -4.68 13.82
C ARG A 77 -8.61 -5.94 14.15
N LYS A 78 -7.46 -6.16 13.48
CA LYS A 78 -6.57 -7.30 13.79
C LYS A 78 -6.02 -7.23 15.21
N ALA A 79 -5.81 -6.02 15.72
CA ALA A 79 -5.36 -5.76 17.08
C ALA A 79 -6.49 -5.75 18.12
N GLN A 80 -7.72 -6.11 17.75
CA GLN A 80 -8.78 -6.33 18.73
C GLN A 80 -8.65 -7.73 19.36
N PRO A 81 -8.94 -7.88 20.66
CA PRO A 81 -9.07 -9.17 21.31
C PRO A 81 -10.12 -10.05 20.61
N LEU A 82 -9.76 -11.32 20.37
CA LEU A 82 -10.70 -12.32 19.88
C LEU A 82 -11.45 -12.98 21.03
N SER A 83 -12.67 -13.43 20.76
CA SER A 83 -13.39 -14.35 21.66
C SER A 83 -12.81 -15.75 21.52
N LEU A 84 -12.45 -16.36 22.64
CA LEU A 84 -11.95 -17.72 22.75
C LEU A 84 -13.11 -18.72 22.83
N SER A 85 -12.82 -20.00 22.60
CA SER A 85 -13.81 -21.09 22.58
C SER A 85 -14.48 -21.35 23.92
N ASP A 86 -13.85 -20.94 25.02
CA ASP A 86 -14.37 -20.99 26.39
C ASP A 86 -15.26 -19.78 26.74
N GLY A 87 -15.50 -18.88 25.78
CA GLY A 87 -16.29 -17.66 25.96
C GLY A 87 -15.52 -16.50 26.60
N THR A 88 -14.24 -16.67 26.92
CA THR A 88 -13.38 -15.59 27.40
C THR A 88 -12.82 -14.75 26.23
N CYS A 89 -12.21 -13.61 26.51
CA CYS A 89 -11.54 -12.78 25.49
C CYS A 89 -10.02 -12.90 25.62
N GLU A 90 -9.31 -12.83 24.50
CA GLU A 90 -7.84 -12.70 24.50
C GLU A 90 -7.39 -11.54 25.41
N THR A 91 -6.36 -11.80 26.21
CA THR A 91 -5.65 -10.74 26.92
C THR A 91 -4.85 -9.89 25.94
N MET A 92 -4.51 -8.65 26.32
CA MET A 92 -3.67 -7.79 25.47
C MET A 92 -2.29 -8.38 25.20
N GLN A 93 -1.77 -9.22 26.12
CA GLN A 93 -0.52 -9.96 25.89
C GLN A 93 -0.70 -10.99 24.76
N GLN A 94 -1.75 -11.80 24.81
CA GLN A 94 -2.07 -12.77 23.75
C GLN A 94 -2.32 -12.11 22.40
N VAL A 95 -3.00 -10.94 22.38
CA VAL A 95 -3.13 -10.13 21.15
C VAL A 95 -1.75 -9.71 20.63
N GLY A 96 -0.88 -9.24 21.51
CA GLY A 96 0.49 -8.85 21.17
C GLY A 96 1.27 -10.01 20.55
N ASP A 97 1.29 -11.16 21.23
CA ASP A 97 1.98 -12.37 20.77
C ASP A 97 1.44 -12.82 19.40
N ARG A 98 0.12 -12.85 19.23
CA ARG A 98 -0.53 -13.18 17.95
C ARG A 98 -0.12 -12.24 16.82
N LEU A 99 -0.04 -10.92 17.07
CA LEU A 99 0.38 -9.95 16.07
C LEU A 99 1.86 -10.12 15.70
N VAL A 100 2.72 -10.45 16.67
CA VAL A 100 4.14 -10.75 16.43
C VAL A 100 4.27 -12.01 15.59
N ASP A 101 3.53 -13.07 15.90
CA ASP A 101 3.55 -14.32 15.13
C ASP A 101 3.06 -14.10 13.68
N GLN A 102 1.98 -13.35 13.49
CA GLN A 102 1.50 -12.96 12.15
C GLN A 102 2.55 -12.16 11.38
N MET A 103 3.25 -11.23 12.05
CA MET A 103 4.33 -10.47 11.44
C MET A 103 5.51 -11.37 11.06
N ASN A 104 5.92 -12.28 11.93
CA ASN A 104 7.01 -13.21 11.69
C ASN A 104 6.69 -14.16 10.54
N GLU A 105 5.47 -14.68 10.48
CA GLU A 105 5.03 -15.56 9.41
C GLU A 105 5.00 -14.83 8.07
N ARG A 106 4.51 -13.59 8.04
CA ARG A 106 4.58 -12.73 6.86
C ARG A 106 6.01 -12.50 6.39
N LEU A 107 6.93 -12.20 7.31
CA LEU A 107 8.35 -12.03 7.00
C LEU A 107 8.97 -13.34 6.49
N ARG A 108 8.55 -14.49 7.04
CA ARG A 108 8.99 -15.81 6.58
C ARG A 108 8.55 -16.07 5.14
N LEU A 109 7.27 -15.86 4.82
CA LEU A 109 6.72 -16.02 3.47
C LEU A 109 7.39 -15.07 2.48
N ALA A 110 7.55 -13.79 2.85
CA ALA A 110 8.26 -12.81 2.02
C ALA A 110 9.69 -13.28 1.67
N ARG A 111 10.44 -13.78 2.65
CA ARG A 111 11.79 -14.34 2.41
C ARG A 111 11.76 -15.55 1.47
N VAL A 112 10.77 -16.44 1.60
CA VAL A 112 10.63 -17.61 0.72
C VAL A 112 10.36 -17.16 -0.72
N ILE A 113 9.46 -16.20 -0.91
CA ILE A 113 9.13 -15.63 -2.22
C ILE A 113 10.38 -14.99 -2.84
N THR A 114 11.13 -14.18 -2.09
CA THR A 114 12.38 -13.58 -2.58
C THR A 114 13.38 -14.64 -3.01
N ARG A 115 13.61 -15.66 -2.17
CA ARG A 115 14.54 -16.76 -2.50
C ARG A 115 14.12 -17.47 -3.79
N ARG A 116 12.82 -17.75 -3.97
CA ARG A 116 12.30 -18.36 -5.20
C ARG A 116 12.54 -17.47 -6.41
N ALA A 117 12.23 -16.18 -6.31
CA ALA A 117 12.46 -15.22 -7.39
C ALA A 117 13.93 -15.18 -7.80
N THR A 118 14.85 -15.09 -6.82
CA THR A 118 16.30 -15.10 -7.07
C THR A 118 16.76 -16.38 -7.76
N VAL A 119 16.31 -17.55 -7.27
CA VAL A 119 16.66 -18.84 -7.89
C VAL A 119 16.15 -18.92 -9.32
N ILE A 120 14.91 -18.52 -9.58
CA ILE A 120 14.31 -18.52 -10.92
C ILE A 120 15.06 -17.59 -11.87
N THR A 121 15.37 -16.35 -11.45
CA THR A 121 16.11 -15.42 -12.31
C THR A 121 17.52 -15.91 -12.61
N LEU A 122 18.20 -16.52 -11.64
CA LEU A 122 19.54 -17.10 -11.81
C LEU A 122 19.52 -18.29 -12.78
N THR A 123 18.62 -19.26 -12.57
CA THR A 123 18.55 -20.47 -13.40
C THR A 123 18.20 -20.12 -14.85
N LEU A 124 17.23 -19.22 -15.04
CA LEU A 124 16.81 -18.77 -16.36
C LEU A 124 17.87 -17.92 -17.06
N LEU A 125 18.68 -17.15 -16.32
CA LEU A 125 19.82 -16.45 -16.92
C LEU A 125 20.93 -17.42 -17.33
N SER A 126 21.23 -18.43 -16.48
CA SER A 126 22.19 -19.48 -16.80
C SER A 126 21.80 -20.29 -18.05
N ASP A 127 20.52 -20.68 -18.19
CA ASP A 127 20.01 -21.36 -19.39
C ASP A 127 20.20 -20.49 -20.65
N ARG A 128 19.84 -19.21 -20.57
CA ARG A 128 19.99 -18.27 -21.69
C ARG A 128 21.45 -18.03 -22.07
N ASN A 129 22.34 -17.97 -21.09
CA ASN A 129 23.77 -17.89 -21.32
C ASN A 129 24.30 -19.12 -22.06
N ALA A 130 23.80 -20.31 -21.72
CA ALA A 130 24.20 -21.56 -22.37
C ALA A 130 23.61 -21.73 -23.78
N THR A 131 22.38 -21.25 -23.99
CA THR A 131 21.65 -21.41 -25.25
C THR A 131 21.82 -20.25 -26.24
N GLY A 132 22.43 -19.13 -25.80
CA GLY A 132 22.68 -17.96 -26.66
C GLY A 132 21.42 -17.21 -27.07
N LYS A 133 20.34 -17.27 -26.26
CA LYS A 133 19.06 -16.60 -26.57
C LYS A 133 19.17 -15.07 -26.50
N ASP A 134 18.49 -14.39 -27.43
CA ASP A 134 18.52 -12.93 -27.57
C ASP A 134 17.95 -12.15 -26.37
N ASP A 135 17.07 -12.78 -25.57
CA ASP A 135 16.46 -12.14 -24.41
C ASP A 135 17.38 -12.13 -23.17
N LYS A 136 18.63 -12.62 -23.26
CA LYS A 136 19.62 -12.60 -22.17
C LYS A 136 19.73 -11.26 -21.44
N ALA A 137 19.73 -10.14 -22.18
CA ALA A 137 19.85 -8.81 -21.61
C ALA A 137 18.68 -8.47 -20.66
N VAL A 138 17.47 -8.91 -21.00
CA VAL A 138 16.27 -8.73 -20.18
C VAL A 138 16.41 -9.49 -18.85
N TRP A 139 16.95 -10.70 -18.89
CA TRP A 139 17.09 -11.53 -17.70
C TRP A 139 18.25 -11.10 -16.80
N ALA A 140 19.33 -10.58 -17.38
CA ALA A 140 20.39 -9.93 -16.62
C ALA A 140 19.87 -8.68 -15.89
N TYR A 141 19.00 -7.91 -16.55
CA TYR A 141 18.34 -6.76 -15.93
C TYR A 141 17.36 -7.17 -14.82
N LEU A 142 16.54 -8.21 -15.04
CA LEU A 142 15.64 -8.73 -14.01
C LEU A 142 16.41 -9.27 -12.79
N GLN A 143 17.52 -9.98 -13.01
CA GLN A 143 18.38 -10.42 -11.92
C GLN A 143 18.96 -9.22 -11.14
N SER A 144 19.43 -8.19 -11.82
CA SER A 144 19.97 -6.99 -11.14
C SER A 144 18.90 -6.25 -10.35
N ILE A 145 17.66 -6.21 -10.82
CA ILE A 145 16.52 -5.71 -10.05
C ILE A 145 16.32 -6.55 -8.78
N VAL A 146 16.29 -7.88 -8.89
CA VAL A 146 16.09 -8.78 -7.75
C VAL A 146 17.23 -8.65 -6.73
N GLU A 147 18.48 -8.51 -7.18
CA GLU A 147 19.65 -8.33 -6.31
C GLU A 147 19.66 -6.98 -5.59
N ASN A 148 19.34 -5.90 -6.31
CA ASN A 148 19.40 -4.54 -5.77
C ASN A 148 18.16 -4.20 -4.92
N LEU A 149 16.96 -4.63 -5.32
CA LEU A 149 15.74 -4.42 -4.52
C LEU A 149 15.58 -5.47 -3.43
N GLY A 150 16.22 -6.63 -3.52
CA GLY A 150 16.16 -7.68 -2.51
C GLY A 150 16.91 -7.36 -1.22
N LYS A 151 17.92 -6.46 -1.25
CA LYS A 151 18.70 -6.06 -0.06
C LYS A 151 18.02 -4.97 0.75
N ASP A 152 17.44 -3.94 0.12
CA ASP A 152 16.91 -2.75 0.79
C ASP A 152 15.46 -2.38 0.42
N GLY A 153 14.84 -3.07 -0.54
CA GLY A 153 13.66 -2.59 -1.28
C GLY A 153 12.31 -3.20 -0.91
N MET A 154 12.14 -3.76 0.30
CA MET A 154 10.84 -4.30 0.71
C MET A 154 10.11 -3.35 1.66
N SER A 155 9.32 -2.44 1.07
CA SER A 155 8.28 -1.72 1.78
C SER A 155 7.31 -2.72 2.39
N SER A 156 7.14 -2.66 3.70
CA SER A 156 6.42 -3.62 4.54
C SER A 156 4.89 -3.61 4.34
N ASP A 157 4.35 -3.10 3.22
CA ASP A 157 2.95 -2.66 3.15
C ASP A 157 2.01 -3.50 2.27
N GLU A 158 2.45 -4.52 1.54
CA GLU A 158 1.55 -5.29 0.65
C GLU A 158 1.79 -6.80 0.62
N SER A 159 0.83 -7.55 1.16
CA SER A 159 0.31 -8.83 0.64
C SER A 159 -0.67 -9.40 1.67
N GLU A 160 -1.92 -8.92 1.61
CA GLU A 160 -3.04 -9.50 2.38
C GLU A 160 -4.07 -10.17 1.45
N HIS A 161 -3.73 -10.37 0.19
CA HIS A 161 -4.58 -11.05 -0.79
C HIS A 161 -3.73 -11.95 -1.68
N GLU A 162 -3.23 -13.06 -1.14
CA GLU A 162 -2.81 -14.20 -1.97
C GLU A 162 -3.19 -15.48 -1.23
N ASP A 163 -4.46 -15.84 -1.32
CA ASP A 163 -4.92 -17.22 -1.19
C ASP A 163 -4.92 -17.79 -2.61
N GLY A 164 -3.86 -18.53 -2.97
CA GLY A 164 -3.72 -19.14 -4.29
C GLY A 164 -2.26 -19.40 -4.69
N ASP A 165 -1.94 -20.65 -5.03
CA ASP A 165 -0.64 -21.18 -5.44
C ASP A 165 -0.03 -20.58 -6.74
N LEU A 166 -0.53 -19.44 -7.23
CA LEU A 166 -0.05 -18.80 -8.44
C LEU A 166 0.46 -17.39 -8.13
N GLN A 167 1.74 -17.20 -8.38
CA GLN A 167 2.42 -15.92 -8.34
C GLN A 167 1.83 -15.00 -9.42
N VAL A 168 0.98 -14.05 -9.02
CA VAL A 168 0.44 -13.04 -9.94
C VAL A 168 1.19 -11.73 -9.72
N PHE A 169 2.06 -11.36 -10.66
CA PHE A 169 2.67 -10.04 -10.67
C PHE A 169 1.62 -9.00 -11.07
N HIS A 170 1.02 -8.33 -10.09
CA HIS A 170 0.21 -7.14 -10.35
C HIS A 170 1.12 -5.93 -10.49
N GLN A 171 1.10 -5.30 -11.67
CA GLN A 171 1.62 -3.94 -11.80
C GLN A 171 0.70 -3.03 -10.96
N LYS A 172 1.21 -2.56 -9.82
CA LYS A 172 0.51 -1.62 -8.97
C LYS A 172 0.26 -0.35 -9.79
N SER A 173 -0.99 -0.11 -10.16
CA SER A 173 -1.43 1.21 -10.65
C SER A 173 -1.30 2.16 -9.48
N MET A 174 -0.13 2.77 -9.35
CA MET A 174 0.07 3.86 -8.41
C MET A 174 -0.78 5.03 -8.93
N PRO A 175 -1.64 5.66 -8.11
CA PRO A 175 -2.47 6.77 -8.57
C PRO A 175 -1.67 7.93 -9.18
N TRP A 176 -0.41 8.10 -8.75
CA TRP A 176 0.55 9.05 -9.33
C TRP A 176 1.28 8.55 -10.59
N ARG A 177 1.07 7.29 -11.00
CA ARG A 177 1.50 6.68 -12.28
C ARG A 177 0.30 6.31 -13.16
N ALA A 178 -0.89 6.85 -12.88
CA ALA A 178 -2.11 6.50 -13.59
C ALA A 178 -2.01 6.73 -15.11
N ASP A 179 -1.11 7.60 -15.55
CA ASP A 179 -0.89 7.87 -16.97
C ASP A 179 0.45 7.33 -17.51
N PHE A 180 0.84 6.13 -17.07
CA PHE A 180 2.04 5.46 -17.59
C PHE A 180 1.97 5.27 -19.11
N SER A 181 0.77 5.08 -19.66
CA SER A 181 0.56 5.00 -21.10
C SER A 181 0.96 6.28 -21.82
N HIS A 182 0.59 7.46 -21.30
CA HIS A 182 1.01 8.74 -21.85
C HIS A 182 2.53 8.94 -21.76
N GLU A 183 3.13 8.64 -20.60
CA GLU A 183 4.58 8.76 -20.41
C GLU A 183 5.38 7.82 -21.35
N MET A 184 4.91 6.59 -21.54
CA MET A 184 5.48 5.66 -22.52
C MET A 184 5.31 6.16 -23.95
N GLN A 185 4.18 6.78 -24.26
CA GLN A 185 3.92 7.36 -25.59
C GLN A 185 4.86 8.53 -25.90
N ILE A 186 5.22 9.34 -24.91
CA ILE A 186 6.24 10.39 -25.04
C ILE A 186 7.61 9.78 -25.35
N ILE A 187 8.00 8.73 -24.62
CA ILE A 187 9.28 8.04 -24.84
C ILE A 187 9.33 7.39 -26.24
N ASP A 188 8.24 6.77 -26.68
CA ASP A 188 8.16 6.17 -28.01
C ASP A 188 8.20 7.23 -29.12
N GLN A 189 7.54 8.37 -28.94
CA GLN A 189 7.63 9.51 -29.87
C GLN A 189 9.06 10.09 -29.95
N GLN A 190 9.77 10.18 -28.82
CA GLN A 190 11.17 10.62 -28.78
C GLN A 190 12.12 9.62 -29.47
N ARG A 191 11.85 8.32 -29.37
CA ARG A 191 12.63 7.28 -30.08
C ARG A 191 12.38 7.29 -31.58
N LEU A 192 11.13 7.50 -32.00
CA LEU A 192 10.77 7.60 -33.43
C LEU A 192 11.32 8.87 -34.08
N THR A 193 11.40 9.99 -33.35
CA THR A 193 12.03 11.23 -33.84
C THR A 193 13.55 11.13 -33.86
N GLY A 194 14.17 10.47 -32.87
CA GLY A 194 15.61 10.21 -32.86
C GLY A 194 16.09 9.26 -33.97
N ALA A 195 15.23 8.33 -34.42
CA ALA A 195 15.52 7.44 -35.56
C ALA A 195 15.45 8.15 -36.92
N SER A 196 14.95 9.39 -36.99
CA SER A 196 14.93 10.20 -38.22
C SER A 196 16.15 11.12 -38.37
N ILE A 197 17.13 11.02 -37.46
CA ILE A 197 18.36 11.84 -37.46
C ILE A 197 19.62 10.96 -37.68
N PHE A 198 19.46 9.78 -38.28
CA PHE A 198 20.55 9.01 -38.89
C PHE A 198 20.08 8.36 -40.20
#